data_AF-A0A2N5K4X0-F1
#
_entry.id   AF-A0A2N5K4X0-F1
#
_cell.length_a   1.000
_cell.length_b   1.000
_cell.length_c   1.000
_cell.angle_alpha   90.00
_cell.angle_beta   90.00
_cell.angle_gamma   90.00
#
_symmetry.space_group_name_H-M   'P 1'
#
loop_
_entity.id
_entity.type
_entity.pdbx_description
1 polymer ?
#
loop_
_entity_poly.entity_id
_entity_poly.type
_entity_poly.pdbx_seq_one_letter_code
_entity_poly.pdbx_strand_id
1 'polypeptide(L)' 'ARFLLPDLPLPNRTLTNLYNRRPDWLAEAHAALDRAVLDAYGWPHDLSDDEILARLLLLNGERASAT' A
#
# COMPACT_ATOMS: atom_id res chain seq x y z
N ALA A 1 -11.78 -6.55 13.91
CA ALA A 1 -13.01 -6.61 13.08
C ALA A 1 -14.07 -5.55 13.43
N ARG A 2 -14.22 -5.10 14.68
CA ARG A 2 -15.35 -4.25 15.11
C ARG A 2 -15.34 -2.78 14.59
N PHE A 3 -14.22 -2.30 14.03
CA PHE A 3 -14.05 -0.89 13.67
C PHE A 3 -14.06 -0.57 12.18
N LEU A 4 -14.05 -1.59 11.29
CA LEU A 4 -13.73 -1.35 9.88
C LEU A 4 -14.88 -0.68 9.11
N LEU A 5 -16.14 -0.98 9.41
CA LEU A 5 -17.32 -0.42 8.72
C LEU A 5 -18.55 -0.44 9.66
N PRO A 6 -18.63 0.44 10.68
CA PRO A 6 -19.61 0.33 11.76
C PRO A 6 -21.06 0.40 11.27
N ASP A 7 -21.35 1.19 10.23
CA ASP A 7 -22.72 1.46 9.78
C ASP A 7 -23.26 0.46 8.74
N LEU A 8 -22.47 -0.55 8.34
CA LEU A 8 -22.94 -1.58 7.42
C LEU A 8 -23.58 -2.77 8.15
N PRO A 9 -24.60 -3.42 7.52
CA PRO A 9 -25.05 -4.74 7.93
C PRO A 9 -23.87 -5.72 7.98
N LEU A 10 -23.86 -6.65 8.93
CA LEU A 10 -22.81 -7.67 9.09
C LEU A 10 -22.32 -8.32 7.78
N PRO A 11 -23.18 -8.80 6.86
CA PRO A 11 -22.70 -9.41 5.62
C PRO A 11 -21.93 -8.43 4.71
N ASN A 12 -22.12 -7.12 4.89
CA ASN A 12 -21.47 -6.11 4.07
C ASN A 12 -20.18 -5.57 4.72
N ARG A 13 -19.79 -6.03 5.92
CA ARG A 13 -18.53 -5.64 6.57
C ARG A 13 -17.33 -6.46 6.05
N THR A 14 -17.15 -6.46 4.73
CA THR A 14 -16.06 -7.18 4.06
C THR A 14 -14.90 -6.25 3.72
N LEU A 15 -13.69 -6.80 3.55
CA LEU A 15 -12.55 -6.03 3.05
C LEU A 15 -12.84 -5.47 1.66
N THR A 16 -13.45 -6.26 0.77
CA THR A 16 -13.86 -5.78 -0.56
C THR A 16 -14.72 -4.50 -0.47
N ASN A 17 -15.72 -4.49 0.40
CA ASN A 17 -16.57 -3.30 0.57
C ASN A 17 -15.83 -2.12 1.24
N LEU A 18 -14.86 -2.39 2.11
CA LEU A 18 -14.01 -1.37 2.71
C LEU A 18 -13.11 -0.72 1.65
N TYR A 19 -12.42 -1.53 0.84
CA TYR A 19 -11.52 -1.07 -0.21
C TYR A 19 -12.25 -0.41 -1.38
N ASN A 20 -13.45 -0.87 -1.72
CA ASN A 20 -14.28 -0.22 -2.75
C ASN A 20 -14.76 1.17 -2.32
N ARG A 21 -15.12 1.34 -1.04
CA ARG A 21 -15.55 2.66 -0.52
C ARG A 21 -14.39 3.59 -0.22
N ARG A 22 -13.22 3.04 0.10
CA ARG A 22 -11.96 3.75 0.36
C ARG A 22 -12.16 5.04 1.18
N PRO A 23 -12.63 4.94 2.45
CA PRO A 23 -12.81 6.12 3.30
C PRO A 23 -11.48 6.84 3.55
N ASP A 24 -11.54 8.14 3.87
CA ASP A 24 -10.35 8.99 4.01
C ASP A 24 -9.30 8.41 4.98
N TRP A 25 -9.72 7.91 6.14
CA TRP A 25 -8.81 7.30 7.12
C TRP A 25 -8.04 6.10 6.55
N LEU A 26 -8.64 5.35 5.62
CA LEU A 26 -7.98 4.21 4.98
C LEU A 26 -6.97 4.70 3.94
N ALA A 27 -7.34 5.73 3.17
CA ALA A 27 -6.44 6.35 2.20
C ALA A 27 -5.22 6.98 2.90
N GLU A 28 -5.44 7.68 4.01
CA GLU A 28 -4.37 8.26 4.84
C GLU A 28 -3.47 7.20 5.46
N ALA A 29 -4.05 6.10 5.97
CA ALA A 29 -3.27 4.98 6.50
C ALA A 29 -2.39 4.33 5.42
N HIS A 30 -2.92 4.16 4.20
CA HIS A 30 -2.13 3.68 3.07
C HIS A 30 -1.03 4.67 2.69
N ALA A 31 -1.31 5.97 2.61
CA ALA A 31 -0.30 6.97 2.29
C ALA A 31 0.82 7.04 3.35
N ALA A 32 0.50 6.88 4.63
CA ALA A 32 1.50 6.81 5.69
C ALA A 32 2.37 5.55 5.56
N LEU A 33 1.76 4.41 5.23
CA LEU A 33 2.48 3.16 4.98
C LEU A 33 3.42 3.29 3.77
N ASP A 34 2.94 3.86 2.66
CA ASP A 34 3.73 4.02 1.44
C ASP A 34 4.98 4.88 1.70
N ARG A 35 4.85 6.00 2.42
CA ARG A 35 6.00 6.83 2.82
C ARG A 35 7.00 6.06 3.69
N ALA A 36 6.51 5.32 4.69
CA ALA A 36 7.38 4.53 5.56
C ALA A 36 8.13 3.42 4.79
N VAL A 37 7.49 2.80 3.79
CA VAL A 37 8.15 1.84 2.90
C VAL A 37 9.20 2.53 2.05
N LEU A 38 8.90 3.68 1.44
CA LEU A 38 9.86 4.44 0.64
C LEU A 38 11.07 4.87 1.48
N ASP A 39 10.85 5.33 2.71
CA ASP A 39 11.92 5.65 3.67
C ASP A 39 12.80 4.44 3.97
N ALA A 40 12.20 3.25 4.17
CA ALA A 40 12.95 2.01 4.44
C ALA A 40 13.82 1.58 3.25
N TYR A 41 13.39 1.87 2.02
CA TYR A 41 14.20 1.68 0.81
C TYR A 41 15.17 2.84 0.52
N GLY A 42 15.07 3.95 1.26
CA GLY A 42 15.83 5.18 1.00
C GLY A 42 15.42 5.89 -0.31
N TRP A 43 14.15 5.78 -0.70
CA TRP A 43 13.63 6.31 -1.97
C TRP A 43 12.84 7.62 -1.78
N PRO A 44 12.86 8.52 -2.79
CA PRO A 44 12.01 9.73 -2.78
C PRO A 44 10.51 9.40 -2.69
N HIS A 45 9.73 10.31 -2.13
CA HIS A 45 8.28 10.15 -1.94
C HIS A 45 7.43 10.58 -3.14
N ASP A 46 8.04 11.23 -4.13
CA ASP A 46 7.42 11.77 -5.33
C ASP A 46 7.56 10.87 -6.57
N LEU A 47 7.98 9.61 -6.36
CA LEU A 47 8.10 8.63 -7.44
C LEU A 47 6.73 8.24 -7.99
N SER A 48 6.65 8.14 -9.31
CA SER A 48 5.55 7.47 -10.01
C SER A 48 5.59 5.95 -9.83
N ASP A 49 4.45 5.29 -10.03
CA ASP A 49 4.35 3.83 -9.97
C ASP A 49 5.35 3.14 -10.92
N ASP A 50 5.56 3.68 -12.13
CA ASP A 50 6.51 3.14 -13.10
C ASP A 50 7.97 3.24 -12.60
N GLU A 51 8.33 4.34 -11.92
CA GLU A 51 9.65 4.50 -11.33
C GLU A 51 9.87 3.53 -10.15
N ILE A 52 8.84 3.33 -9.32
CA ILE A 52 8.87 2.33 -8.24
C ILE A 52 9.07 0.93 -8.83
N LEU A 53 8.30 0.56 -9.86
CA LEU A 53 8.42 -0.74 -10.53
C LEU A 53 9.80 -0.95 -11.17
N ALA A 54 10.34 0.06 -11.85
CA ALA A 54 11.67 0.00 -12.45
C ALA A 54 12.77 -0.23 -11.40
N ARG A 55 12.71 0.47 -10.27
CA ARG A 55 13.67 0.29 -9.16
C ARG A 55 13.56 -1.11 -8.53
N LEU A 56 12.34 -1.59 -8.31
CA LEU A 56 12.12 -2.94 -7.78
C LEU A 56 12.64 -4.03 -8.74
N LEU A 57 12.46 -3.85 -10.05
CA LEU A 57 12.98 -4.77 -11.05
C LEU A 57 14.51 -4.86 -11.00
N LEU A 58 15.19 -3.73 -10.91
CA LEU A 58 16.66 -3.69 -10.77
C LEU A 58 17.12 -4.39 -9.50
N LEU A 59 16.55 -4.04 -8.34
CA LEU A 59 16.88 -4.68 -7.05
C LEU A 59 16.67 -6.19 -7.07
N ASN A 60 15.60 -6.65 -7.71
CA ASN A 60 15.32 -8.08 -7.84
C ASN A 60 16.36 -8.77 -8.73
N GLY A 61 16.80 -8.12 -9.81
CA GLY A 61 17.88 -8.61 -10.66
C GLY A 61 19.22 -8.74 -9.93
N GLU A 62 19.56 -7.74 -9.11
CA GLU A 62 20.76 -7.77 -8.25
C GLU A 62 20.71 -8.93 -7.26
N ARG A 63 19.58 -9.10 -6.55
CA ARG A 63 19.38 -10.19 -5.58
C ARG A 63 19.43 -11.57 -6.23
N ALA A 64 18.84 -11.71 -7.41
CA ALA A 64 18.86 -12.97 -8.16
C ALA A 64 20.26 -13.35 -8.64
N SER A 65 21.12 -12.36 -8.90
CA SER A 65 22.51 -12.58 -9.33
C SER A 65 23.50 -12.75 -8.17
N ALA A 66 23.09 -12.36 -6.95
CA ALA A 66 23.88 -12.51 -5.72
C ALA A 66 23.72 -13.90 -5.05
N THR A 67 22.95 -14.80 -5.65
CA THR A 67 22.75 -16.20 -5.23
C THR A 67 23.59 -17.13 -6.10
#